data_AF-A0AAJ5UQ48-F1
#
_entry.id   AF-A0AAJ5UQ48-F1
#
_cell.length_a   1.000
_cell.length_b   1.000
_cell.length_c   1.000
_cell.angle_alpha   90.00
_cell.angle_beta   90.00
_cell.angle_gamma   90.00
#
_symmetry.space_group_name_H-M   'P 1'
#
loop_
_entity.id
_entity.type
_entity.pdbx_description
1 polymer ?
#
loop_
_entity_poly.entity_id
_entity_poly.type
_entity_poly.pdbx_seq_one_letter_code
_entity_poly.pdbx_strand_id
1 'polypeptide(L)'
;MGFDSFNRSEKEPTNKRISRIHDDCEERCNDKNIHQGVQVPQQPVGMGLPGSAYIYDTTLQLTIPSNGQVTFNTNGNITPAGFVTHVPGTAPIIINQTGTYLITYELNVGGGPNAFALFNGDNQIAGSNYGDSTGNSTKNGQVITTLNASDVLTLRNINVNPVTLLNSITLGTQVISASIVILRLA
;
A
#
# COMPACT_ATOMS: atom_id res chain seq x y z
N MET A 1 -82.18 -6.41 37.18
CA MET A 1 -82.63 -7.37 36.14
C MET A 1 -82.03 -6.89 34.83
N GLY A 2 -81.21 -7.60 34.03
CA GLY A 2 -80.70 -8.97 34.01
C GLY A 2 -79.71 -9.07 32.82
N PHE A 3 -78.88 -10.13 32.79
CA PHE A 3 -77.74 -10.37 31.88
C PHE A 3 -78.10 -11.06 30.54
N ASP A 4 -77.11 -11.10 29.62
CA ASP A 4 -76.83 -12.10 28.54
C ASP A 4 -77.71 -12.09 27.26
N SER A 5 -77.33 -12.50 26.01
CA SER A 5 -76.16 -13.16 25.39
C SER A 5 -76.32 -13.37 23.83
N PHE A 6 -75.18 -13.48 23.09
CA PHE A 6 -74.75 -14.39 21.97
C PHE A 6 -75.46 -14.65 20.58
N ASN A 7 -74.69 -14.35 19.48
CA ASN A 7 -74.16 -15.17 18.32
C ASN A 7 -74.84 -15.51 16.93
N ARG A 8 -73.98 -15.47 15.87
CA ARG A 8 -73.84 -16.26 14.56
C ARG A 8 -74.87 -16.11 13.39
N SER A 9 -74.62 -16.37 12.08
CA SER A 9 -73.49 -16.64 11.12
C SER A 9 -74.04 -16.93 9.69
N GLU A 10 -73.16 -17.00 8.65
CA GLU A 10 -73.26 -17.64 7.29
C GLU A 10 -73.78 -16.79 6.10
N LYS A 11 -73.31 -16.84 4.81
CA LYS A 11 -72.66 -17.86 3.95
C LYS A 11 -72.21 -17.28 2.56
N GLU A 12 -71.31 -17.96 1.83
CA GLU A 12 -70.88 -17.71 0.41
C GLU A 12 -71.24 -18.92 -0.51
N PRO A 13 -71.27 -18.82 -1.87
CA PRO A 13 -70.67 -19.89 -2.72
C PRO A 13 -70.08 -19.53 -4.14
N THR A 14 -68.89 -20.09 -4.43
CA THR A 14 -68.26 -20.78 -5.62
C THR A 14 -68.60 -20.61 -7.16
N ASN A 15 -67.53 -20.35 -7.95
CA ASN A 15 -67.00 -20.92 -9.25
C ASN A 15 -67.74 -20.89 -10.64
N LYS A 16 -67.06 -20.35 -11.69
CA LYS A 16 -66.99 -20.92 -13.06
C LYS A 16 -65.79 -20.41 -13.92
N ARG A 17 -65.00 -21.34 -14.47
CA ARG A 17 -63.89 -21.17 -15.45
C ARG A 17 -64.45 -20.85 -16.85
N ILE A 18 -63.90 -19.86 -17.56
CA ILE A 18 -64.01 -19.73 -19.04
C ILE A 18 -62.63 -19.43 -19.61
N SER A 19 -62.17 -20.28 -20.52
CA SER A 19 -60.94 -20.16 -21.30
C SER A 19 -61.14 -19.30 -22.55
N ARG A 20 -60.02 -18.77 -23.08
CA ARG A 20 -59.77 -18.17 -24.41
C ARG A 20 -59.63 -16.65 -24.38
N ILE A 21 -58.39 -16.22 -24.16
CA ILE A 21 -57.78 -15.17 -24.98
C ILE A 21 -56.48 -15.78 -25.50
N HIS A 22 -56.59 -16.54 -26.59
CA HIS A 22 -55.58 -16.46 -27.66
C HIS A 22 -55.92 -15.18 -28.43
N ASP A 23 -54.90 -14.57 -29.02
CA ASP A 23 -55.00 -13.43 -29.95
C ASP A 23 -54.97 -12.04 -29.30
N ASP A 24 -53.81 -11.67 -28.73
CA ASP A 24 -53.33 -10.27 -28.77
C ASP A 24 -51.81 -10.14 -28.54
N CYS A 25 -51.03 -11.13 -28.98
CA CYS A 25 -49.56 -11.09 -28.96
C CYS A 25 -48.95 -10.80 -30.35
N GLU A 26 -49.53 -9.90 -31.15
CA GLU A 26 -48.99 -9.63 -32.51
C GLU A 26 -48.83 -8.15 -32.89
N GLU A 27 -48.83 -7.19 -31.94
CA GLU A 27 -48.52 -5.79 -32.31
C GLU A 27 -47.58 -5.01 -31.38
N ARG A 28 -46.86 -5.66 -30.46
CA ARG A 28 -45.85 -4.95 -29.62
C ARG A 28 -44.47 -5.60 -29.54
N CYS A 29 -44.15 -6.52 -30.44
CA CYS A 29 -42.83 -7.15 -30.49
C CYS A 29 -41.89 -6.53 -31.53
N ASN A 30 -41.95 -5.22 -31.77
CA ASN A 30 -41.01 -4.57 -32.70
C ASN A 30 -40.38 -3.27 -32.18
N ASP A 31 -40.32 -3.08 -30.87
CA ASP A 31 -39.46 -2.04 -30.31
C ASP A 31 -38.01 -2.55 -30.32
N LYS A 32 -37.31 -2.28 -31.43
CA LYS A 32 -35.85 -2.39 -31.57
C LYS A 32 -35.09 -1.35 -30.74
N ASN A 33 -35.64 -0.93 -29.61
CA ASN A 33 -34.93 -0.14 -28.63
C ASN A 33 -34.21 -1.10 -27.71
N ILE A 34 -33.07 -1.59 -28.22
CA ILE A 34 -31.97 -2.11 -27.43
C ILE A 34 -31.86 -1.21 -26.20
N HIS A 35 -31.97 -1.78 -25.00
CA HIS A 35 -31.59 -1.09 -23.78
C HIS A 35 -30.10 -0.72 -23.91
N GLN A 36 -29.79 0.39 -24.57
CA GLN A 36 -28.58 1.14 -24.28
C GLN A 36 -28.79 1.59 -22.84
N GLY A 37 -28.26 0.78 -21.90
CA GLY A 37 -28.24 1.14 -20.50
C GLY A 37 -27.72 2.57 -20.42
N VAL A 38 -28.46 3.43 -19.71
CA VAL A 38 -28.04 4.80 -19.44
C VAL A 38 -26.59 4.73 -18.98
N GLN A 39 -25.66 5.28 -19.77
CA GLN A 39 -24.26 5.32 -19.37
C GLN A 39 -24.20 6.19 -18.12
N VAL A 40 -24.08 5.56 -16.96
CA VAL A 40 -23.66 6.25 -15.75
C VAL A 40 -22.30 6.89 -16.07
N PRO A 41 -22.09 8.17 -15.74
CA PRO A 41 -20.78 8.78 -15.88
C PRO A 41 -19.77 7.87 -15.19
N GLN A 42 -18.82 7.31 -15.94
CA GLN A 42 -17.71 6.61 -15.32
C GLN A 42 -17.01 7.65 -14.44
N GLN A 43 -17.02 7.42 -13.13
CA GLN A 43 -16.16 8.18 -12.22
C GLN A 43 -14.73 7.99 -12.72
N PRO A 44 -13.88 9.04 -12.69
CA PRO A 44 -12.47 8.87 -12.97
C PRO A 44 -11.97 7.76 -12.07
N VAL A 45 -11.54 6.64 -12.66
CA VAL A 45 -10.79 5.64 -11.91
C VAL A 45 -9.57 6.38 -11.41
N GLY A 46 -9.44 6.56 -10.10
CA GLY A 46 -8.28 7.23 -9.54
C GLY A 46 -7.04 6.60 -10.15
N MET A 47 -6.20 7.41 -10.80
CA MET A 47 -4.91 6.90 -11.29
C MET A 47 -4.22 6.30 -10.08
N GLY A 48 -3.95 4.99 -10.12
CA GLY A 48 -3.20 4.32 -9.07
C GLY A 48 -1.85 5.01 -8.86
N LEU A 49 -1.11 4.59 -7.81
CA LEU A 49 0.21 5.17 -7.54
C LEU A 49 1.08 5.15 -8.81
N PRO A 50 1.67 6.28 -9.24
CA PRO A 50 2.47 6.36 -10.47
C PRO A 50 3.74 5.48 -10.42
N GLY A 51 4.18 5.08 -9.23
CA GLY A 51 5.18 4.03 -9.06
C GLY A 51 5.45 3.67 -7.61
N SER A 52 5.96 2.46 -7.41
CA SER A 52 6.35 1.90 -6.13
C SER A 52 7.61 1.04 -6.26
N ALA A 53 8.50 1.09 -5.28
CA ALA A 53 9.62 0.16 -5.13
C ALA A 53 9.71 -0.35 -3.70
N TYR A 54 10.01 -1.64 -3.54
CA TYR A 54 10.40 -2.26 -2.28
C TYR A 54 11.78 -2.89 -2.44
N ILE A 55 12.74 -2.45 -1.62
CA ILE A 55 14.14 -2.89 -1.65
C ILE A 55 14.52 -3.24 -0.21
N TYR A 56 15.21 -4.36 -0.01
CA TYR A 56 15.48 -4.87 1.33
C TYR A 56 16.79 -5.65 1.43
N ASP A 57 17.23 -5.85 2.66
CA ASP A 57 18.43 -6.58 3.03
C ASP A 57 18.12 -7.72 4.00
N THR A 58 18.67 -8.90 3.73
CA THR A 58 18.53 -10.09 4.59
C THR A 58 19.84 -10.51 5.28
N THR A 59 20.87 -9.67 5.18
CA THR A 59 22.21 -9.93 5.70
C THR A 59 22.49 -9.13 6.97
N LEU A 60 23.40 -9.66 7.79
CA LEU A 60 23.92 -8.97 8.95
C LEU A 60 24.85 -7.83 8.48
N GLN A 61 24.53 -6.58 8.82
CA GLN A 61 25.39 -5.43 8.51
C GLN A 61 26.12 -5.00 9.78
N LEU A 62 27.40 -5.34 9.88
CA LEU A 62 28.24 -5.03 11.02
C LEU A 62 28.90 -3.66 10.87
N THR A 63 28.92 -2.88 11.96
CA THR A 63 29.80 -1.71 12.09
C THR A 63 29.60 -0.67 10.99
N ILE A 64 28.34 -0.28 10.71
CA ILE A 64 28.04 0.84 9.82
C ILE A 64 28.56 2.11 10.51
N PRO A 65 29.65 2.74 10.02
CA PRO A 65 30.29 3.87 10.71
C PRO A 65 29.39 5.11 10.69
N SER A 66 29.79 6.18 11.38
CA SER A 66 29.14 7.48 11.22
C SER A 66 29.22 7.93 9.75
N ASN A 67 28.09 8.42 9.23
CA ASN A 67 27.84 8.70 7.81
C ASN A 67 27.98 7.48 6.88
N GLY A 68 28.10 6.27 7.45
CA GLY A 68 28.13 5.01 6.70
C GLY A 68 26.77 4.71 6.07
N GLN A 69 26.80 4.12 4.87
CA GLN A 69 25.61 3.82 4.10
C GLN A 69 25.06 2.43 4.45
N VAL A 70 23.74 2.32 4.54
CA VAL A 70 23.02 1.04 4.65
C VAL A 70 22.92 0.42 3.25
N THR A 71 23.34 -0.82 3.10
CA THR A 71 23.22 -1.56 1.83
C THR A 71 21.94 -2.37 1.76
N PHE A 72 21.53 -2.73 0.55
CA PHE A 72 20.40 -3.63 0.33
C PHE A 72 20.78 -4.75 -0.64
N ASN A 73 20.59 -6.01 -0.25
CA ASN A 73 20.95 -7.17 -1.06
C ASN A 73 19.86 -7.67 -2.02
N THR A 74 18.64 -7.12 -1.95
CA THR A 74 17.51 -7.64 -2.73
C THR A 74 16.62 -6.53 -3.28
N ASN A 75 16.34 -6.60 -4.59
CA ASN A 75 15.24 -5.86 -5.22
C ASN A 75 13.96 -6.70 -5.08
N GLY A 76 13.01 -6.21 -4.29
CA GLY A 76 11.66 -6.75 -4.25
C GLY A 76 10.82 -6.26 -5.44
N ASN A 77 9.53 -6.02 -5.22
CA ASN A 77 8.68 -5.51 -6.28
C ASN A 77 9.03 -4.05 -6.63
N ILE A 78 9.28 -3.80 -7.92
CA ILE A 78 9.50 -2.46 -8.48
C ILE A 78 8.54 -2.30 -9.65
N THR A 79 7.65 -1.33 -9.58
CA THR A 79 6.57 -1.13 -10.55
C THR A 79 6.35 0.36 -10.80
N PRO A 80 6.30 0.83 -12.06
CA PRO A 80 6.63 0.08 -13.27
C PRO A 80 8.10 -0.35 -13.30
N ALA A 81 8.44 -1.26 -14.21
CA ALA A 81 9.84 -1.62 -14.44
C ALA A 81 10.66 -0.36 -14.77
N GLY A 82 11.82 -0.21 -14.12
CA GLY A 82 12.65 1.00 -14.26
C GLY A 82 12.14 2.22 -13.50
N PHE A 83 11.18 2.09 -12.57
CA PHE A 83 10.77 3.17 -11.67
C PHE A 83 11.94 3.72 -10.83
N VAL A 84 12.78 2.82 -10.33
CA VAL A 84 14.09 3.12 -9.73
C VAL A 84 15.13 2.12 -10.24
N THR A 85 16.41 2.47 -10.15
CA THR A 85 17.52 1.56 -10.44
C THR A 85 18.32 1.32 -9.16
N HIS A 86 18.51 0.06 -8.79
CA HIS A 86 19.33 -0.33 -7.65
C HIS A 86 20.09 -1.62 -7.97
N VAL A 87 21.37 -1.65 -7.60
CA VAL A 87 22.23 -2.82 -7.75
C VAL A 87 22.25 -3.59 -6.43
N PRO A 88 21.73 -4.84 -6.39
CA PRO A 88 21.77 -5.67 -5.18
C PRO A 88 23.18 -5.77 -4.57
N GLY A 89 23.26 -5.61 -3.25
CA GLY A 89 24.50 -5.60 -2.47
C GLY A 89 25.12 -4.20 -2.33
N THR A 90 24.45 -3.16 -2.81
CA THR A 90 24.93 -1.76 -2.72
C THR A 90 23.94 -0.90 -1.94
N ALA A 91 24.34 0.34 -1.61
CA ALA A 91 23.48 1.32 -0.96
C ALA A 91 22.76 2.29 -1.91
N PRO A 92 23.36 2.74 -3.03
CA PRO A 92 22.75 3.75 -3.89
C PRO A 92 21.50 3.26 -4.62
N ILE A 93 20.40 4.00 -4.49
CA ILE A 93 19.17 3.82 -5.26
C ILE A 93 18.99 5.04 -6.16
N ILE A 94 19.02 4.84 -7.46
CA ILE A 94 18.86 5.92 -8.45
C ILE A 94 17.37 6.11 -8.74
N ILE A 95 16.90 7.34 -8.60
CA ILE A 95 15.55 7.76 -8.95
C ILE A 95 15.49 8.00 -10.47
N ASN A 96 14.54 7.38 -11.18
CA ASN A 96 14.46 7.49 -12.64
C ASN A 96 13.36 8.44 -13.13
N GLN A 97 12.53 8.97 -12.24
CA GLN A 97 11.41 9.85 -12.57
C GLN A 97 11.41 11.04 -11.62
N THR A 98 11.12 12.24 -12.11
CA THR A 98 10.94 13.39 -11.22
C THR A 98 9.56 13.35 -10.58
N GLY A 99 9.47 13.65 -9.29
CA GLY A 99 8.20 13.65 -8.58
C GLY A 99 8.29 13.94 -7.10
N THR A 100 7.14 13.87 -6.44
CA THR A 100 7.03 13.86 -4.98
C THR A 100 6.92 12.42 -4.50
N TYR A 101 7.69 12.06 -3.48
CA TYR A 101 7.82 10.69 -2.99
C TYR A 101 7.48 10.62 -1.50
N LEU A 102 6.71 9.59 -1.11
CA LEU A 102 6.73 9.08 0.25
C LEU A 102 7.77 7.96 0.31
N ILE A 103 8.75 8.12 1.18
CA ILE A 103 9.79 7.13 1.40
C ILE A 103 9.69 6.69 2.85
N THR A 104 9.54 5.39 3.08
CA THR A 104 9.56 4.80 4.41
C THR A 104 10.66 3.76 4.48
N TYR A 105 11.41 3.73 5.58
CA TYR A 105 12.41 2.70 5.82
C TYR A 105 12.19 2.04 7.18
N GLU A 106 12.63 0.80 7.28
CA GLU A 106 12.64 0.02 8.50
C GLU A 106 14.01 -0.64 8.69
N LEU A 107 14.54 -0.62 9.90
CA LEU A 107 15.85 -1.13 10.27
C LEU A 107 15.74 -2.00 11.52
N ASN A 108 16.31 -3.19 11.52
CA ASN A 108 16.42 -4.00 12.73
C ASN A 108 17.77 -3.74 13.40
N VAL A 109 17.79 -2.87 14.42
CA VAL A 109 19.03 -2.33 14.99
C VAL A 109 19.51 -3.17 16.17
N GLY A 110 20.81 -3.47 16.21
CA GLY A 110 21.51 -4.19 17.27
C GLY A 110 21.87 -3.34 18.50
N GLY A 111 20.89 -2.62 19.03
CA GLY A 111 20.97 -1.89 20.30
C GLY A 111 21.78 -0.59 20.27
N GLY A 112 21.72 0.13 21.39
CA GLY A 112 22.43 1.38 21.63
C GLY A 112 21.78 2.60 20.96
N PRO A 113 22.31 3.80 21.24
CA PRO A 113 21.95 5.01 20.50
C PRO A 113 22.14 4.79 19.00
N ASN A 114 21.09 5.07 18.24
CA ASN A 114 21.05 4.88 16.80
C ASN A 114 20.30 6.06 16.18
N ALA A 115 20.75 6.50 15.02
CA ALA A 115 20.07 7.54 14.27
C ALA A 115 20.41 7.38 12.79
N PHE A 116 19.39 7.46 11.94
CA PHE A 116 19.52 7.29 10.49
C PHE A 116 18.78 8.41 9.77
N ALA A 117 19.28 8.77 8.59
CA ALA A 117 18.62 9.73 7.71
C ALA A 117 18.81 9.36 6.24
N LEU A 118 17.90 9.85 5.40
CA LEU A 118 18.00 9.72 3.95
C LEU A 118 18.81 10.88 3.38
N PHE A 119 19.60 10.60 2.35
CA PHE A 119 20.46 11.55 1.64
C PHE A 119 20.19 11.48 0.15
N ASN A 120 20.16 12.64 -0.50
CA ASN A 120 20.28 12.78 -1.96
C ASN A 120 21.69 13.28 -2.29
N GLY A 121 22.53 12.40 -2.86
CA GLY A 121 23.96 12.65 -2.96
C GLY A 121 24.53 12.86 -1.57
N ASP A 122 25.16 14.01 -1.31
CA ASP A 122 25.73 14.37 0.00
C ASP A 122 24.80 15.23 0.86
N ASN A 123 23.64 15.62 0.35
CA ASN A 123 22.69 16.45 1.08
C ASN A 123 21.71 15.56 1.85
N GLN A 124 21.66 15.74 3.16
CA GLN A 124 20.63 15.11 3.98
C GLN A 124 19.25 15.65 3.57
N ILE A 125 18.29 14.76 3.36
CA ILE A 125 16.90 15.12 3.11
C ILE A 125 16.30 15.61 4.44
N ALA A 126 15.87 16.86 4.48
CA ALA A 126 15.33 17.49 5.69
C ALA A 126 14.15 16.69 6.25
N GLY A 127 14.12 16.52 7.58
CA GLY A 127 13.04 15.80 8.27
C GLY A 127 13.11 14.26 8.17
N SER A 128 14.13 13.70 7.52
CA SER A 128 14.32 12.24 7.41
C SER A 128 15.15 11.63 8.54
N ASN A 129 15.60 12.43 9.52
CA ASN A 129 16.44 11.98 10.63
C ASN A 129 15.60 11.39 11.78
N TYR A 130 15.61 10.05 11.91
CA TYR A 130 14.96 9.32 13.00
C TYR A 130 16.00 8.56 13.82
N GLY A 131 15.80 8.51 15.13
CA GLY A 131 16.71 7.82 16.02
C GLY A 131 16.20 7.79 17.45
N ASP A 132 16.80 6.92 18.25
CA ASP A 132 16.56 6.82 19.68
C ASP A 132 17.75 6.15 20.39
N SER A 133 17.55 5.81 21.66
CA SER A 133 18.56 5.22 22.53
C SER A 133 18.12 3.90 23.17
N THR A 134 17.23 3.15 22.52
CA THR A 134 16.73 1.89 23.09
C THR A 134 17.65 0.69 22.74
N GLY A 135 17.39 -0.46 23.36
CA GLY A 135 18.06 -1.72 23.01
C GLY A 135 17.65 -2.27 21.64
N ASN A 136 17.96 -3.55 21.39
CA ASN A 136 17.63 -4.22 20.13
C ASN A 136 16.16 -4.04 19.77
N SER A 137 15.90 -3.46 18.61
CA SER A 137 14.55 -3.13 18.19
C SER A 137 14.48 -2.72 16.73
N THR A 138 13.29 -2.85 16.17
CA THR A 138 12.94 -2.33 14.86
C THR A 138 12.74 -0.82 14.93
N LYS A 139 13.35 -0.10 13.99
CA LYS A 139 13.30 1.36 13.83
C LYS A 139 12.71 1.71 12.51
N ASN A 140 11.71 2.59 12.50
CA ASN A 140 11.12 3.10 11.28
C ASN A 140 11.40 4.59 11.12
N GLY A 141 11.50 5.03 9.87
CA GLY A 141 11.51 6.44 9.50
C GLY A 141 10.71 6.67 8.23
N GLN A 142 10.30 7.91 8.02
CA GLN A 142 9.53 8.30 6.84
C GLN A 142 9.79 9.74 6.44
N VAL A 143 9.66 10.04 5.16
CA VAL A 143 9.71 11.42 4.68
C VAL A 143 8.89 11.57 3.42
N ILE A 144 8.28 12.74 3.24
CA ILE A 144 7.76 13.18 1.95
C ILE A 144 8.73 14.20 1.39
N THR A 145 9.26 13.95 0.20
CA THR A 145 10.26 14.83 -0.44
C THR A 145 10.10 14.82 -1.95
N THR A 146 10.55 15.89 -2.60
CA THR A 146 10.73 15.93 -4.05
C THR A 146 12.09 15.39 -4.43
N LEU A 147 12.13 14.54 -5.46
CA LEU A 147 13.36 14.03 -6.07
C LEU A 147 13.26 14.18 -7.59
N ASN A 148 14.39 14.43 -8.22
CA ASN A 148 14.54 14.52 -9.66
C ASN A 148 15.02 13.19 -10.23
N ALA A 149 14.76 12.97 -11.52
CA ALA A 149 15.42 11.89 -12.25
C ALA A 149 16.95 12.05 -12.14
N SER A 150 17.64 10.91 -11.98
CA SER A 150 19.07 10.78 -11.69
C SER A 150 19.51 11.18 -10.27
N ASP A 151 18.61 11.58 -9.37
CA ASP A 151 18.95 11.72 -7.95
C ASP A 151 19.38 10.37 -7.35
N VAL A 152 20.33 10.41 -6.42
CA VAL A 152 20.90 9.23 -5.79
C VAL A 152 20.51 9.19 -4.32
N LEU A 153 19.55 8.34 -4.00
CA LEU A 153 19.05 8.13 -2.65
C LEU A 153 19.95 7.13 -1.90
N THR A 154 20.38 7.50 -0.69
CA THR A 154 21.05 6.59 0.25
C THR A 154 20.46 6.74 1.65
N LEU A 155 20.40 5.65 2.41
CA LEU A 155 20.10 5.67 3.85
C LEU A 155 21.41 5.59 4.61
N ARG A 156 21.65 6.50 5.56
CA ARG A 156 22.94 6.60 6.26
C ARG A 156 22.78 6.64 7.77
N ASN A 157 23.72 6.02 8.48
CA ASN A 157 23.88 6.19 9.91
C ASN A 157 24.37 7.62 10.19
N ILE A 158 23.62 8.41 10.95
CA ILE A 158 24.01 9.76 11.37
C ILE A 158 24.39 9.81 12.85
N ASN A 159 24.40 8.66 13.54
CA ASN A 159 24.99 8.57 14.87
C ASN A 159 26.51 8.73 14.78
N VAL A 160 27.11 9.28 15.84
CA VAL A 160 28.57 9.41 15.98
C VAL A 160 29.27 8.06 16.14
N ASN A 161 28.54 7.06 16.67
CA ASN A 161 29.05 5.70 16.89
C ASN A 161 28.63 4.76 15.75
N PRO A 162 29.43 3.72 15.47
CA PRO A 162 29.03 2.66 14.55
C PRO A 162 27.78 1.91 15.02
N VAL A 163 26.94 1.51 14.08
CA VAL A 163 25.69 0.78 14.35
C VAL A 163 25.71 -0.57 13.63
N THR A 164 25.10 -1.59 14.24
CA THR A 164 24.90 -2.91 13.63
C THR A 164 23.43 -3.11 13.28
N LEU A 165 23.14 -3.65 12.09
CA LEU A 165 21.81 -4.10 11.70
C LEU A 165 21.73 -5.62 11.71
N LEU A 166 20.80 -6.18 12.48
CA LEU A 166 20.64 -7.60 12.72
C LEU A 166 19.72 -8.24 11.68
N ASN A 167 20.07 -9.43 11.20
CA ASN A 167 19.21 -10.23 10.32
C ASN A 167 18.61 -11.47 11.01
N SER A 168 18.67 -11.51 12.34
CA SER A 168 18.04 -12.54 13.15
C SER A 168 17.63 -11.98 14.51
N ILE A 169 16.62 -12.62 15.10
CA ILE A 169 16.22 -12.40 16.49
C ILE A 169 16.70 -13.54 17.39
N THR A 170 16.55 -13.38 18.71
CA THR A 170 16.82 -14.45 19.68
C THR A 170 16.05 -15.70 19.25
N LEU A 171 16.74 -16.85 19.17
CA LEU A 171 16.32 -18.13 18.59
C LEU A 171 16.65 -18.37 17.10
N GLY A 172 17.38 -17.46 16.44
CA GLY A 172 17.94 -17.69 15.10
C GLY A 172 16.94 -17.58 13.94
N THR A 173 15.71 -17.13 14.21
CA THR A 173 14.73 -16.79 13.17
C THR A 173 15.26 -15.64 12.33
N GLN A 174 15.36 -15.85 11.02
CA GLN A 174 15.83 -14.83 10.08
C GLN A 174 14.79 -13.71 9.95
N VAL A 175 15.27 -12.47 9.97
CA VAL A 175 14.48 -11.26 9.78
C VAL A 175 15.18 -10.33 8.79
N ILE A 176 14.45 -9.37 8.26
CA ILE A 176 14.99 -8.30 7.41
C ILE A 176 15.85 -7.38 8.28
N SER A 177 17.07 -7.05 7.84
CA SER A 177 17.96 -6.13 8.56
C SER A 177 17.68 -4.68 8.19
N ALA A 178 17.35 -4.42 6.92
CA ALA A 178 16.95 -3.12 6.43
C ALA A 178 15.92 -3.26 5.30
N SER A 179 14.93 -2.37 5.24
CA SER A 179 14.05 -2.24 4.08
C SER A 179 13.70 -0.80 3.80
N ILE A 180 13.37 -0.52 2.55
CA ILE A 180 12.92 0.78 2.08
C ILE A 180 11.79 0.60 1.08
N VAL A 181 10.71 1.35 1.28
CA VAL A 181 9.59 1.50 0.36
C VAL A 181 9.65 2.92 -0.19
N ILE A 182 9.56 3.04 -1.52
CA ILE A 182 9.53 4.31 -2.24
C ILE A 182 8.24 4.37 -3.02
N LEU A 183 7.34 5.29 -2.68
CA LEU A 183 6.08 5.52 -3.39
C LEU A 183 6.12 6.89 -4.03
N ARG A 184 5.88 6.98 -5.34
CA ARG A 184 5.67 8.28 -6.00
C ARG A 184 4.21 8.69 -5.81
N LEU A 185 4.00 9.93 -5.39
CA LEU A 185 2.70 10.53 -5.11
C LEU A 185 2.21 11.42 -6.24
N ALA A 186 3.13 12.11 -6.93
CA ALA A 186 2.88 13.00 -8.06
C ALA A 186 4.11 13.05 -8.98
#